data_AF-H1G5H0-F1
#
_entry.id   AF-H1G5H0-F1
#
_cell.length_a   1.000
_cell.length_b   1.000
_cell.length_c   1.000
_cell.angle_alpha   90.00
_cell.angle_beta   90.00
_cell.angle_gamma   90.00
#
_symmetry.space_group_name_H-M   'P 1'
#
loop_
_entity.id
_entity.type
_entity.pdbx_description
1 polymer ?
#
loop_
_entity_poly.entity_id
_entity_poly.type
_entity_poly.pdbx_seq_one_letter_code
_entity_poly.pdbx_strand_id
1 'polypeptide(L)'
;MVEPAALAKHAKTLGYLPRAWITLQRWLSVSPGYLERLLLQGQHATLQNLCQEVLRHDKGRAPSLSGRQALHYWAKSHYYLGEWEKAEELLDRLLFAAPWHADTRYLAADNARLAGRMGTAWQHLIDLSTRSRRLKTWLYMAELVNSTDDWHRMRAHYDHAIRQRAIRSCHPCLDEHVAKGAQRGGDYTTAKAYWRQILACTRSGSGRLKPIYHSRRHRFSVALAGQALEDIQSVLAKADIPMFLISGTLLGCMREGNFIGHDHDIDIGVWDDVPLDRLITAITRAGRFHILPRRHSGCLRIKHLTGIAIDLFIHYRESESVWHGGVKVRWHNTPFTLRDQTFLGRRYWIPADHETYLTENYGQWRRPQRGFDSTLDTPNAEILCEQELALHAYQKYHRALIGRCPADIERYGKLLASLREPLS
;
A
#
# COMPACT_ATOMS: atom_id res chain seq x y z
N MET A 1 -26.58 -33.27 12.31
CA MET A 1 -25.51 -32.35 12.75
C MET A 1 -25.73 -32.10 14.24
N VAL A 2 -24.86 -32.64 15.09
CA VAL A 2 -24.98 -32.48 16.55
C VAL A 2 -24.20 -31.23 16.94
N GLU A 3 -24.82 -30.34 17.72
CA GLU A 3 -24.22 -29.09 18.17
C GLU A 3 -22.93 -29.33 18.99
N PRO A 4 -21.85 -28.55 18.75
CA PRO A 4 -20.58 -28.66 19.47
C PRO A 4 -20.68 -28.51 20.99
N ALA A 5 -21.73 -27.87 21.51
CA ALA A 5 -21.93 -27.62 22.93
C ALA A 5 -22.36 -28.89 23.71
N ALA A 6 -23.06 -29.83 23.06
CA ALA A 6 -23.56 -31.03 23.74
C ALA A 6 -22.45 -32.06 24.04
N LEU A 7 -21.40 -32.11 23.22
CA LEU A 7 -20.22 -32.97 23.42
C LEU A 7 -19.25 -32.43 24.48
N ALA A 8 -19.21 -31.10 24.66
CA ALA A 8 -18.35 -30.45 25.66
C ALA A 8 -18.74 -30.77 27.12
N LYS A 9 -20.04 -31.04 27.36
CA LYS A 9 -20.55 -31.37 28.69
C LYS A 9 -20.21 -32.80 29.13
N HIS A 10 -19.97 -33.71 28.17
CA HIS A 10 -19.59 -35.10 28.44
C HIS A 10 -18.07 -35.28 28.63
N ALA A 11 -17.26 -34.41 28.03
CA ALA A 11 -15.79 -34.47 28.12
C ALA A 11 -15.20 -33.80 29.40
N LYS A 12 -15.98 -32.99 30.13
CA LYS A 12 -15.53 -32.39 31.40
C LYS A 12 -15.58 -33.36 32.59
N THR A 13 -16.29 -34.47 32.46
CA THR A 13 -16.52 -35.43 33.55
C THR A 13 -15.48 -36.56 33.59
N LEU A 14 -14.67 -36.70 32.54
CA LEU A 14 -13.56 -37.66 32.44
C LEU A 14 -12.32 -36.87 32.03
N GLY A 15 -11.37 -36.69 32.94
CA GLY A 15 -10.17 -35.83 32.82
C GLY A 15 -9.15 -36.23 31.74
N TYR A 16 -9.60 -36.61 30.55
CA TYR A 16 -8.78 -36.94 29.39
C TYR A 16 -9.33 -36.21 28.16
N LEU A 17 -8.69 -35.10 27.78
CA LEU A 17 -8.79 -34.60 26.41
C LEU A 17 -8.06 -35.60 25.49
N PRO A 18 -8.72 -36.25 24.52
CA PRO A 18 -8.05 -37.21 23.64
C PRO A 18 -6.88 -36.54 22.92
N ARG A 19 -5.74 -37.23 22.74
CA ARG A 19 -4.59 -36.73 21.96
C ARG A 19 -4.99 -36.17 20.59
N ALA A 20 -6.06 -36.69 19.99
CA ALA A 20 -6.64 -36.18 18.75
C ALA A 20 -7.20 -34.75 18.89
N TRP A 21 -7.84 -34.41 20.01
CA TRP A 21 -8.35 -33.06 20.30
C TRP A 21 -7.22 -32.06 20.57
N ILE A 22 -6.18 -32.46 21.31
CA ILE A 22 -4.98 -31.63 21.52
C ILE A 22 -4.28 -31.39 20.18
N THR A 23 -4.13 -32.44 19.36
CA THR A 23 -3.54 -32.34 18.02
C THR A 23 -4.39 -31.46 17.11
N LEU A 24 -5.72 -31.55 17.16
CA LEU A 24 -6.65 -30.76 16.35
C LEU A 24 -6.68 -29.28 16.77
N GLN A 25 -6.75 -28.97 18.07
CA GLN A 25 -6.62 -27.59 18.58
C GLN A 25 -5.27 -26.99 18.20
N ARG A 26 -4.19 -27.78 18.30
CA ARG A 26 -2.84 -27.36 17.93
C ARG A 26 -2.66 -27.17 16.42
N TRP A 27 -3.39 -27.93 15.60
CA TRP A 27 -3.42 -27.75 14.15
C TRP A 27 -4.23 -26.51 13.74
N LEU A 28 -5.38 -26.30 14.38
CA LEU A 28 -6.23 -25.12 14.18
C LEU A 28 -5.51 -23.84 14.59
N SER A 29 -4.70 -23.87 15.66
CA SER A 29 -3.88 -22.76 16.13
C SER A 29 -2.62 -22.48 15.29
N VAL A 30 -2.37 -23.26 14.24
CA VAL A 30 -1.27 -23.04 13.28
C VAL A 30 -1.81 -22.93 11.84
N SER A 31 -3.13 -22.99 11.67
CA SER A 31 -3.75 -22.73 10.37
C SER A 31 -3.33 -21.35 9.85
N PRO A 32 -3.07 -21.19 8.54
CA PRO A 32 -2.70 -19.90 7.96
C PRO A 32 -3.64 -18.76 8.36
N GLY A 33 -4.95 -19.05 8.41
CA GLY A 33 -5.95 -18.07 8.82
C GLY A 33 -5.86 -17.66 10.30
N TYR A 34 -5.38 -18.52 11.19
CA TYR A 34 -5.19 -18.15 12.60
C TYR A 34 -3.92 -17.32 12.80
N LEU A 35 -2.79 -17.72 12.20
CA LEU A 35 -1.56 -16.93 12.22
C LEU A 35 -1.76 -15.54 11.61
N GLU A 36 -2.53 -15.47 10.52
CA GLU A 36 -2.93 -14.22 9.89
C GLU A 36 -3.79 -13.36 10.83
N ARG A 37 -4.77 -13.95 11.54
CA ARG A 37 -5.57 -13.21 12.53
C ARG A 37 -4.71 -12.63 13.66
N LEU A 38 -3.80 -13.41 14.22
CA LEU A 38 -2.88 -12.92 15.27
C LEU A 38 -2.04 -11.76 14.76
N LEU A 39 -1.51 -11.87 13.53
CA LEU A 39 -0.78 -10.79 12.89
C LEU A 39 -1.67 -9.55 12.74
N LEU A 40 -2.85 -9.68 12.15
CA LEU A 40 -3.80 -8.57 11.91
C LEU A 40 -4.26 -7.88 13.20
N GLN A 41 -4.24 -8.59 14.34
CA GLN A 41 -4.54 -8.04 15.67
C GLN A 41 -3.32 -7.42 16.36
N GLY A 42 -2.14 -7.45 15.73
CA GLY A 42 -0.88 -6.98 16.31
C GLY A 42 -0.37 -7.85 17.46
N GLN A 43 -0.81 -9.10 17.57
CA GLN A 43 -0.42 -10.03 18.64
C GLN A 43 0.93 -10.73 18.33
N HIS A 44 1.97 -9.93 18.13
CA HIS A 44 3.29 -10.42 17.70
C HIS A 44 3.91 -11.45 18.66
N ALA A 45 3.84 -11.22 19.98
CA ALA A 45 4.41 -12.15 20.96
C ALA A 45 3.76 -13.54 20.88
N THR A 46 2.42 -13.58 20.86
CA THR A 46 1.65 -14.83 20.71
C THR A 46 1.96 -15.52 19.40
N LEU A 47 2.01 -14.76 18.29
CA LEU A 47 2.35 -15.27 16.97
C LEU A 47 3.75 -15.90 16.95
N GLN A 48 4.75 -15.20 17.45
CA GLN A 48 6.14 -15.66 17.50
C GLN A 48 6.28 -16.93 18.36
N ASN A 49 5.63 -16.98 19.52
CA ASN A 49 5.66 -18.16 20.39
C ASN A 49 5.09 -19.40 19.70
N LEU A 50 3.94 -19.26 19.01
CA LEU A 50 3.35 -20.38 18.26
C LEU A 50 4.24 -20.83 17.10
N CYS A 51 4.81 -19.89 16.34
CA CYS A 51 5.75 -20.21 15.26
C CYS A 51 6.98 -20.98 15.78
N GLN A 52 7.54 -20.56 16.92
CA GLN A 52 8.66 -21.23 17.56
C GLN A 52 8.30 -22.65 18.00
N GLU A 53 7.13 -22.84 18.62
CA GLU A 53 6.66 -24.17 19.03
C GLU A 53 6.56 -25.13 17.85
N VAL A 54 6.02 -24.69 16.72
CA VAL A 54 5.91 -25.50 15.49
C VAL A 54 7.29 -25.94 15.02
N LEU A 55 8.26 -25.02 15.02
CA LEU A 55 9.61 -25.30 14.52
C LEU A 55 10.43 -26.18 15.46
N ARG A 56 10.14 -26.22 16.76
CA ARG A 56 10.76 -27.17 17.71
C ARG A 56 10.45 -28.63 17.38
N HIS A 57 9.31 -28.90 16.73
CA HIS A 57 8.93 -30.26 16.31
C HIS A 57 9.59 -30.69 14.99
N ASP A 58 10.11 -29.76 14.19
CA ASP A 58 10.75 -30.03 12.89
C ASP A 58 12.24 -30.50 13.01
N LYS A 59 12.67 -30.95 14.20
CA LYS A 59 14.04 -31.42 14.58
C LYS A 59 14.97 -31.80 13.41
N GLY A 60 15.70 -30.82 12.87
CA GLY A 60 16.81 -31.01 11.91
C GLY A 60 16.44 -31.51 10.51
N ARG A 61 15.15 -31.61 10.16
CA ARG A 61 14.70 -31.95 8.80
C ARG A 61 14.37 -30.69 8.01
N ALA A 62 14.26 -30.81 6.68
CA ALA A 62 13.68 -29.74 5.87
C ALA A 62 12.29 -29.37 6.44
N PRO A 63 11.96 -28.07 6.56
CA PRO A 63 10.76 -27.63 7.25
C PRO A 63 9.50 -28.18 6.58
N SER A 64 8.57 -28.67 7.41
CA SER A 64 7.28 -29.17 6.95
C SER A 64 6.47 -28.04 6.27
N LEU A 65 5.30 -28.34 5.69
CA LEU A 65 4.42 -27.26 5.17
C LEU A 65 4.08 -26.26 6.28
N SER A 66 3.73 -26.76 7.46
CA SER A 66 3.45 -25.97 8.66
C SER A 66 4.71 -25.25 9.16
N GLY A 67 5.89 -25.87 9.09
CA GLY A 67 7.17 -25.23 9.39
C GLY A 67 7.50 -24.06 8.47
N ARG A 68 7.26 -24.21 7.16
CA ARG A 68 7.44 -23.10 6.18
C ARG A 68 6.46 -21.96 6.44
N GLN A 69 5.20 -22.27 6.77
CA GLN A 69 4.22 -21.25 7.18
C GLN A 69 4.64 -20.54 8.47
N ALA A 70 5.11 -21.28 9.46
CA ALA A 70 5.60 -20.73 10.72
C ALA A 70 6.80 -19.79 10.49
N LEU A 71 7.79 -20.20 9.69
CA LEU A 71 8.93 -19.34 9.31
C LEU A 71 8.44 -18.06 8.61
N HIS A 72 7.51 -18.17 7.66
CA HIS A 72 7.01 -17.01 6.93
C HIS A 72 6.30 -16.00 7.85
N TYR A 73 5.39 -16.46 8.72
CA TYR A 73 4.67 -15.57 9.62
C TYR A 73 5.54 -15.02 10.75
N TRP A 74 6.53 -15.79 11.21
CA TRP A 74 7.51 -15.31 12.17
C TRP A 74 8.37 -14.20 11.55
N ALA A 75 8.86 -14.41 10.32
CA ALA A 75 9.55 -13.37 9.57
C ALA A 75 8.68 -12.13 9.36
N LYS A 76 7.41 -12.29 8.97
CA LYS A 76 6.45 -11.17 8.87
C LYS A 76 6.33 -10.42 10.18
N SER A 77 6.28 -11.12 11.32
CA SER A 77 6.20 -10.47 12.63
C SER A 77 7.40 -9.56 12.90
N HIS A 78 8.62 -10.06 12.69
CA HIS A 78 9.84 -9.27 12.85
C HIS A 78 9.90 -8.11 11.84
N TYR A 79 9.51 -8.35 10.59
CA TYR A 79 9.39 -7.33 9.57
C TYR A 79 8.45 -6.20 10.03
N TYR A 80 7.23 -6.51 10.49
CA TYR A 80 6.30 -5.46 10.92
C TYR A 80 6.77 -4.69 12.15
N LEU A 81 7.65 -5.27 12.97
CA LEU A 81 8.26 -4.63 14.15
C LEU A 81 9.52 -3.82 13.81
N GLY A 82 9.97 -3.81 12.56
CA GLY A 82 11.21 -3.15 12.16
C GLY A 82 12.49 -3.91 12.48
N GLU A 83 12.40 -5.20 12.81
CA GLU A 83 13.54 -6.04 13.19
C GLU A 83 14.10 -6.76 11.95
N TRP A 84 14.68 -5.97 11.04
CA TRP A 84 15.00 -6.40 9.68
C TRP A 84 15.99 -7.56 9.62
N GLU A 85 17.00 -7.58 10.49
CA GLU A 85 18.02 -8.62 10.55
C GLU A 85 17.41 -9.96 11.00
N LYS A 86 16.54 -9.93 12.02
CA LYS A 86 15.83 -11.13 12.51
C LYS A 86 14.86 -11.66 11.46
N ALA A 87 14.18 -10.76 10.75
CA ALA A 87 13.32 -11.15 9.64
C ALA A 87 14.14 -11.82 8.53
N GLU A 88 15.27 -11.24 8.14
CA GLU A 88 16.15 -11.78 7.09
C GLU A 88 16.63 -13.19 7.41
N GLU A 89 17.10 -13.46 8.62
CA GLU A 89 17.53 -14.81 9.04
C GLU A 89 16.44 -15.88 8.82
N LEU A 90 15.21 -15.56 9.19
CA LEU A 90 14.06 -16.47 9.04
C LEU A 90 13.64 -16.63 7.57
N LEU A 91 13.73 -15.53 6.79
CA LEU A 91 13.45 -15.53 5.36
C LEU A 91 14.47 -16.39 4.61
N ASP A 92 15.75 -16.24 4.91
CA ASP A 92 16.83 -17.01 4.30
C ASP A 92 16.69 -18.50 4.62
N ARG A 93 16.37 -18.84 5.87
CA ARG A 93 16.09 -20.22 6.25
C ARG A 93 14.91 -20.82 5.48
N LEU A 94 13.85 -20.04 5.24
CA LEU A 94 12.71 -20.49 4.43
C LEU A 94 13.11 -20.64 2.96
N LEU A 95 13.81 -19.64 2.40
CA LEU A 95 14.22 -19.64 1.00
C LEU A 95 15.28 -20.70 0.69
N PHE A 96 16.10 -21.10 1.66
CA PHE A 96 16.97 -22.26 1.51
C PHE A 96 16.16 -23.54 1.22
N ALA A 97 15.05 -23.75 1.94
CA ALA A 97 14.18 -24.90 1.75
C ALA A 97 13.18 -24.76 0.59
N ALA A 98 12.80 -23.53 0.23
CA ALA A 98 11.88 -23.22 -0.86
C ALA A 98 12.32 -21.97 -1.64
N PRO A 99 13.36 -22.08 -2.50
CA PRO A 99 14.01 -20.92 -3.15
C PRO A 99 13.09 -20.06 -4.02
N TRP A 100 11.98 -20.64 -4.47
CA TRP A 100 11.03 -20.03 -5.39
C TRP A 100 9.71 -19.64 -4.71
N HIS A 101 9.64 -19.66 -3.38
CA HIS A 101 8.43 -19.27 -2.66
C HIS A 101 8.13 -17.78 -2.86
N ALA A 102 7.21 -17.48 -3.77
CA ALA A 102 6.97 -16.13 -4.28
C ALA A 102 6.63 -15.11 -3.18
N ASP A 103 5.73 -15.45 -2.26
CA ASP A 103 5.31 -14.49 -1.22
C ASP A 103 6.41 -14.25 -0.17
N THR A 104 7.34 -15.20 0.01
CA THR A 104 8.55 -14.98 0.83
C THR A 104 9.56 -14.11 0.09
N ARG A 105 9.76 -14.32 -1.22
CA ARG A 105 10.65 -13.46 -2.04
C ARG A 105 10.17 -12.01 -2.06
N TYR A 106 8.86 -11.75 -2.14
CA TYR A 106 8.33 -10.38 -2.04
C TYR A 106 8.60 -9.76 -0.67
N LEU A 107 8.36 -10.52 0.41
CA LEU A 107 8.65 -10.05 1.76
C LEU A 107 10.14 -9.80 1.98
N ALA A 108 11.01 -10.68 1.47
CA ALA A 108 12.46 -10.52 1.57
C ALA A 108 12.97 -9.34 0.76
N ALA A 109 12.44 -9.12 -0.45
CA ALA A 109 12.75 -7.93 -1.24
C ALA A 109 12.37 -6.65 -0.48
N ASP A 110 11.21 -6.65 0.17
CA ASP A 110 10.75 -5.48 0.91
C ASP A 110 11.50 -5.27 2.24
N ASN A 111 11.84 -6.35 2.94
CA ASN A 111 12.71 -6.33 4.12
C ASN A 111 14.08 -5.73 3.79
N ALA A 112 14.72 -6.22 2.73
CA ALA A 112 15.99 -5.69 2.25
C ALA A 112 15.87 -4.22 1.82
N ARG A 113 14.75 -3.82 1.19
CA ARG A 113 14.48 -2.43 0.85
C ARG A 113 14.43 -1.54 2.10
N LEU A 114 13.66 -1.92 3.12
CA LEU A 114 13.54 -1.14 4.35
C LEU A 114 14.83 -1.12 5.17
N ALA A 115 15.67 -2.16 5.05
CA ALA A 115 17.01 -2.21 5.63
C ALA A 115 18.09 -1.45 4.81
N GLY A 116 17.72 -0.78 3.72
CA GLY A 116 18.67 -0.04 2.87
C GLY A 116 19.52 -0.92 1.93
N ARG A 117 19.29 -2.23 1.88
CA ARG A 117 20.01 -3.21 1.04
C ARG A 117 19.38 -3.35 -0.35
N MET A 118 19.42 -2.28 -1.16
CA MET A 118 18.78 -2.25 -2.48
C MET A 118 19.24 -3.37 -3.42
N GLY A 119 20.52 -3.72 -3.42
CA GLY A 119 21.06 -4.79 -4.26
C GLY A 119 20.40 -6.15 -3.97
N THR A 120 20.26 -6.49 -2.68
CA THR A 120 19.56 -7.70 -2.21
C THR A 120 18.07 -7.66 -2.57
N ALA A 121 17.42 -6.51 -2.43
CA ALA A 121 16.02 -6.34 -2.81
C ALA A 121 15.79 -6.66 -4.30
N TRP A 122 16.64 -6.11 -5.18
CA TRP A 122 16.62 -6.41 -6.61
C TRP A 122 16.85 -7.90 -6.88
N GLN A 123 17.84 -8.52 -6.22
CA GLN A 123 18.18 -9.93 -6.44
C GLN A 123 17.00 -10.87 -6.15
N HIS A 124 16.26 -10.65 -5.05
CA HIS A 124 15.08 -11.45 -4.74
C HIS A 124 14.00 -11.39 -5.82
N LEU A 125 13.76 -10.21 -6.40
CA LEU A 125 12.77 -10.04 -7.46
C LEU A 125 13.26 -10.62 -8.80
N ILE A 126 14.54 -10.44 -9.12
CA ILE A 126 15.19 -11.01 -10.31
C ILE A 126 15.07 -12.53 -10.26
N ASP A 127 15.52 -13.18 -9.18
CA ASP A 127 15.41 -14.62 -8.99
C ASP A 127 13.99 -15.11 -9.23
N LEU A 128 13.00 -14.44 -8.62
CA LEU A 128 11.61 -14.82 -8.73
C LEU A 128 11.08 -14.68 -10.17
N SER A 129 11.41 -13.59 -10.85
CA SER A 129 10.92 -13.31 -12.21
C SER A 129 11.41 -14.30 -13.27
N THR A 130 12.57 -14.96 -13.05
CA THR A 130 13.09 -16.00 -13.97
C THR A 130 12.27 -17.29 -13.96
N ARG A 131 11.53 -17.55 -12.87
CA ARG A 131 10.76 -18.80 -12.66
C ARG A 131 9.26 -18.58 -12.53
N SER A 132 8.82 -17.36 -12.20
CA SER A 132 7.42 -17.04 -11.93
C SER A 132 6.80 -16.16 -13.00
N ARG A 133 5.62 -16.56 -13.49
CA ARG A 133 4.79 -15.74 -14.39
C ARG A 133 3.95 -14.70 -13.66
N ARG A 134 4.14 -14.51 -12.35
CA ARG A 134 3.37 -13.53 -11.55
C ARG A 134 3.72 -12.11 -11.98
N LEU A 135 2.80 -11.44 -12.67
CA LEU A 135 2.99 -10.08 -13.17
C LEU A 135 3.30 -9.07 -12.06
N LYS A 136 2.77 -9.29 -10.84
CA LYS A 136 3.06 -8.43 -9.68
C LYS A 136 4.55 -8.35 -9.34
N THR A 137 5.41 -9.27 -9.80
CA THR A 137 6.87 -9.12 -9.62
C THR A 137 7.39 -7.86 -10.31
N TRP A 138 6.85 -7.50 -11.47
CA TRP A 138 7.22 -6.29 -12.19
C TRP A 138 6.69 -5.02 -11.53
N LEU A 139 5.56 -5.10 -10.82
CA LEU A 139 5.08 -4.01 -9.97
C LEU A 139 6.08 -3.72 -8.84
N TYR A 140 6.55 -4.77 -8.15
CA TYR A 140 7.54 -4.64 -7.09
C TYR A 140 8.87 -4.09 -7.63
N MET A 141 9.32 -4.55 -8.81
CA MET A 141 10.52 -4.00 -9.46
C MET A 141 10.34 -2.52 -9.81
N ALA A 142 9.22 -2.14 -10.41
CA ALA A 142 8.91 -0.74 -10.71
C ALA A 142 8.94 0.12 -9.45
N GLU A 143 8.49 -0.41 -8.31
CA GLU A 143 8.51 0.28 -7.03
C GLU A 143 9.90 0.44 -6.41
N LEU A 144 10.87 -0.40 -6.80
CA LEU A 144 12.29 -0.21 -6.43
C LEU A 144 12.99 0.86 -7.26
N VAL A 145 12.43 1.26 -8.41
CA VAL A 145 13.04 2.30 -9.25
C VAL A 145 12.99 3.65 -8.53
N ASN A 146 14.17 4.22 -8.23
CA ASN A 146 14.32 5.55 -7.65
C ASN A 146 15.32 6.43 -8.39
N SER A 147 15.96 5.88 -9.44
CA SER A 147 16.94 6.58 -10.28
C SER A 147 16.86 6.11 -11.73
N THR A 148 17.52 6.84 -12.62
CA THR A 148 17.69 6.44 -14.03
C THR A 148 18.41 5.10 -14.15
N ASP A 149 19.41 4.82 -13.30
CA ASP A 149 20.14 3.56 -13.30
C ASP A 149 19.27 2.37 -12.89
N ASP A 150 18.41 2.56 -11.89
CA ASP A 150 17.43 1.54 -11.49
C ASP A 150 16.45 1.24 -12.63
N TRP A 151 16.04 2.27 -13.37
CA TRP A 151 15.20 2.10 -14.55
C TRP A 151 15.93 1.30 -15.63
N HIS A 152 17.17 1.63 -15.96
CA HIS A 152 17.98 0.87 -16.91
C HIS A 152 18.16 -0.59 -16.47
N ARG A 153 18.38 -0.83 -15.17
CA ARG A 153 18.43 -2.18 -14.59
C ARG A 153 17.11 -2.93 -14.80
N MET A 154 15.98 -2.33 -14.45
CA MET A 154 14.66 -2.93 -14.65
C MET A 154 14.41 -3.22 -16.14
N ARG A 155 14.75 -2.28 -17.02
CA ARG A 155 14.56 -2.38 -18.46
C ARG A 155 15.38 -3.50 -19.08
N ALA A 156 16.66 -3.58 -18.76
CA ALA A 156 17.54 -4.65 -19.24
C ALA A 156 17.00 -6.03 -18.83
N HIS A 157 16.49 -6.14 -17.60
CA HIS A 157 15.90 -7.37 -17.10
C HIS A 157 14.57 -7.71 -17.79
N TYR A 158 13.73 -6.71 -18.06
CA TYR A 158 12.51 -6.84 -18.86
C TYR A 158 12.79 -7.37 -20.27
N ASP A 159 13.75 -6.77 -20.97
CA ASP A 159 14.13 -7.17 -22.32
C ASP A 159 14.70 -8.60 -22.34
N HIS A 160 15.50 -8.95 -21.32
CA HIS A 160 15.98 -10.32 -21.15
C HIS A 160 14.82 -11.32 -20.96
N ALA A 161 13.85 -11.01 -20.10
CA ALA A 161 12.72 -11.88 -19.82
C ALA A 161 11.80 -12.08 -21.05
N ILE A 162 11.65 -11.06 -21.91
CA ILE A 162 10.97 -11.20 -23.21
C ILE A 162 11.76 -12.14 -24.14
N ARG A 163 13.07 -11.94 -24.29
CA ARG A 163 13.91 -12.80 -25.15
C ARG A 163 13.84 -14.26 -24.74
N GLN A 164 13.78 -14.54 -23.44
CA GLN A 164 13.61 -15.88 -22.87
C GLN A 164 12.17 -16.41 -22.95
N ARG A 165 11.22 -15.66 -23.51
CA ARG A 165 9.78 -16.00 -23.59
C ARG A 165 9.13 -16.27 -22.22
N ALA A 166 9.73 -15.78 -21.13
CA ALA A 166 9.20 -15.91 -19.77
C ALA A 166 7.93 -15.06 -19.59
N ILE A 167 7.91 -13.91 -20.25
CA ILE A 167 6.77 -12.97 -20.34
C ILE A 167 6.44 -12.69 -21.81
N ARG A 168 5.21 -12.23 -22.06
CA ARG A 168 4.77 -11.81 -23.41
C ARG A 168 4.99 -10.31 -23.56
N SER A 169 5.45 -9.89 -24.73
CA SER A 169 5.40 -8.48 -25.12
C SER A 169 3.94 -8.02 -25.22
N CYS A 170 3.72 -6.72 -25.01
CA CYS A 170 2.42 -6.06 -25.15
C CYS A 170 1.31 -6.61 -24.24
N HIS A 171 1.67 -7.05 -23.02
CA HIS A 171 0.68 -7.45 -22.03
C HIS A 171 0.25 -6.20 -21.23
N PRO A 172 -1.03 -5.75 -21.29
CA PRO A 172 -1.43 -4.46 -20.72
C PRO A 172 -1.04 -4.25 -19.25
N CYS A 173 -1.29 -5.22 -18.37
CA CYS A 173 -0.92 -5.09 -16.95
C CYS A 173 0.61 -5.00 -16.74
N LEU A 174 1.40 -5.60 -17.63
CA LEU A 174 2.85 -5.56 -17.55
C LEU A 174 3.39 -4.24 -18.09
N ASP A 175 2.82 -3.77 -19.20
CA ASP A 175 3.09 -2.46 -19.78
C ASP A 175 2.80 -1.34 -18.76
N GLU A 176 1.73 -1.45 -17.94
CA GLU A 176 1.47 -0.51 -16.84
C GLU A 176 2.60 -0.48 -15.80
N HIS A 177 3.14 -1.64 -15.43
CA HIS A 177 4.24 -1.73 -14.48
C HIS A 177 5.55 -1.19 -15.08
N VAL A 178 5.80 -1.45 -16.37
CA VAL A 178 6.98 -0.91 -17.07
C VAL A 178 6.87 0.60 -17.23
N ALA A 179 5.69 1.13 -17.58
CA ALA A 179 5.42 2.57 -17.62
C ALA A 179 5.66 3.23 -16.25
N LYS A 180 5.22 2.59 -15.16
CA LYS A 180 5.51 3.05 -13.79
C LYS A 180 7.01 3.05 -13.48
N GLY A 181 7.75 2.03 -13.93
CA GLY A 181 9.21 1.98 -13.80
C GLY A 181 9.89 3.15 -14.53
N ALA A 182 9.54 3.36 -15.80
CA ALA A 182 10.06 4.46 -16.61
C ALA A 182 9.75 5.83 -15.98
N GLN A 183 8.50 6.04 -15.55
CA GLN A 183 8.05 7.24 -14.84
C GLN A 183 8.88 7.51 -13.59
N ARG A 184 9.16 6.48 -12.78
CA ARG A 184 9.95 6.62 -11.56
C ARG A 184 11.44 6.85 -11.82
N GLY A 185 11.97 6.36 -12.93
CA GLY A 185 13.34 6.62 -13.37
C GLY A 185 13.52 7.94 -14.14
N GLY A 186 12.47 8.75 -14.30
CA GLY A 186 12.52 10.02 -15.03
C GLY A 186 12.43 9.90 -16.56
N ASP A 187 12.23 8.70 -17.11
CA ASP A 187 12.06 8.46 -18.55
C ASP A 187 10.59 8.63 -18.96
N TYR A 188 10.15 9.89 -18.96
CA TYR A 188 8.76 10.25 -19.29
C TYR A 188 8.39 9.91 -20.73
N THR A 189 9.35 9.99 -21.66
CA THR A 189 9.15 9.65 -23.07
C THR A 189 8.76 8.18 -23.22
N THR A 190 9.52 7.27 -22.60
CA THR A 190 9.20 5.84 -22.64
C THR A 190 7.92 5.53 -21.86
N ALA A 191 7.70 6.17 -20.71
CA ALA A 191 6.48 5.99 -19.92
C ALA A 191 5.22 6.32 -20.74
N LYS A 192 5.21 7.47 -21.44
CA LYS A 192 4.09 7.88 -22.31
C LYS A 192 3.92 6.97 -23.52
N ALA A 193 5.02 6.48 -24.11
CA ALA A 193 4.96 5.50 -25.21
C ALA A 193 4.22 4.22 -24.77
N TYR A 194 4.52 3.71 -23.57
CA TYR A 194 3.79 2.57 -23.01
C TYR A 194 2.30 2.86 -22.78
N TRP A 195 1.95 4.04 -22.27
CA TRP A 195 0.54 4.41 -22.12
C TRP A 195 -0.22 4.48 -23.44
N ARG A 196 0.39 5.04 -24.49
CA ARG A 196 -0.22 5.04 -25.84
C ARG A 196 -0.44 3.63 -26.37
N GLN A 197 0.54 2.73 -26.17
CA GLN A 197 0.39 1.31 -26.52
C GLN A 197 -0.77 0.65 -25.75
N ILE A 198 -0.87 0.87 -24.44
CA ILE A 198 -1.97 0.35 -23.61
C ILE A 198 -3.32 0.85 -24.13
N LEU A 199 -3.42 2.14 -24.50
CA LEU A 199 -4.64 2.71 -25.07
C LEU A 199 -5.01 2.09 -26.42
N ALA A 200 -4.03 1.86 -27.31
CA ALA A 200 -4.26 1.20 -28.59
C ALA A 200 -4.77 -0.25 -28.42
N CYS A 201 -4.19 -1.01 -27.49
CA CYS A 201 -4.67 -2.36 -27.12
C CYS A 201 -6.10 -2.33 -26.54
N THR A 202 -6.41 -1.32 -25.72
CA THR A 202 -7.74 -1.16 -25.11
C THR A 202 -8.80 -0.87 -26.16
N ARG A 203 -8.52 0.04 -27.12
CA ARG A 203 -9.45 0.42 -28.19
C ARG A 203 -9.71 -0.70 -29.19
N SER A 204 -8.67 -1.46 -29.56
CA SER A 204 -8.78 -2.55 -30.54
C SER A 204 -9.57 -3.76 -30.04
N GLY A 205 -9.99 -3.78 -28.77
CA GLY A 205 -10.66 -4.94 -28.16
C GLY A 205 -9.77 -6.18 -28.01
N SER A 206 -8.51 -6.11 -28.48
CA SER A 206 -7.47 -7.12 -28.26
C SER A 206 -7.08 -7.22 -26.78
N GLY A 207 -7.35 -6.16 -26.01
CA GLY A 207 -7.31 -6.12 -24.56
C GLY A 207 -8.54 -6.69 -23.84
N ARG A 208 -9.27 -7.68 -24.39
CA ARG A 208 -10.27 -8.50 -23.65
C ARG A 208 -9.62 -9.36 -22.56
N LEU A 209 -8.78 -8.77 -21.72
CA LEU A 209 -8.54 -9.32 -20.40
C LEU A 209 -9.78 -8.93 -19.59
N LYS A 210 -10.53 -9.93 -19.09
CA LYS A 210 -11.44 -9.71 -17.96
C LYS A 210 -10.67 -8.83 -16.97
N PRO A 211 -11.21 -7.71 -16.46
CA PRO A 211 -10.46 -6.81 -15.60
C PRO A 211 -9.74 -7.63 -14.54
N ILE A 212 -8.42 -7.76 -14.68
CA ILE A 212 -7.57 -8.47 -13.72
C ILE A 212 -7.38 -7.50 -12.56
N TYR A 213 -8.46 -7.12 -11.88
CA TYR A 213 -8.48 -6.45 -10.57
C TYR A 213 -9.92 -6.28 -10.06
N HIS A 214 -10.76 -7.29 -10.23
CA HIS A 214 -11.75 -7.59 -9.20
C HIS A 214 -11.19 -8.71 -8.31
N SER A 215 -10.02 -8.50 -7.69
CA SER A 215 -10.00 -8.89 -6.27
C SER A 215 -11.21 -8.15 -5.69
N ARG A 216 -12.10 -8.84 -4.97
CA ARG A 216 -13.22 -8.17 -4.29
C ARG A 216 -12.60 -6.95 -3.63
N ARG A 217 -12.79 -5.74 -4.19
CA ARG A 217 -12.29 -4.52 -3.58
C ARG A 217 -13.00 -4.57 -2.25
N HIS A 218 -12.25 -4.83 -1.17
CA HIS A 218 -12.81 -4.75 0.15
C HIS A 218 -13.39 -3.34 0.19
N ARG A 219 -14.73 -3.23 0.18
CA ARG A 219 -15.39 -1.92 0.29
C ARG A 219 -14.74 -1.27 1.50
N PHE A 220 -14.32 -0.03 1.32
CA PHE A 220 -13.73 0.75 2.40
C PHE A 220 -14.59 0.58 3.65
N SER A 221 -14.03 -0.06 4.66
CA SER A 221 -14.76 -0.41 5.86
C SER A 221 -14.52 0.71 6.85
N VAL A 222 -15.57 1.48 7.12
CA VAL A 222 -15.55 2.56 8.13
C VAL A 222 -14.98 2.07 9.46
N ALA A 223 -15.33 0.84 9.87
CA ALA A 223 -14.81 0.26 11.10
C ALA A 223 -13.28 0.01 11.04
N LEU A 224 -12.78 -0.56 9.93
CA LEU A 224 -11.35 -0.81 9.77
C LEU A 224 -10.56 0.49 9.56
N ALA A 225 -11.17 1.50 8.93
CA ALA A 225 -10.59 2.82 8.77
C ALA A 225 -10.54 3.59 10.09
N GLY A 226 -11.61 3.54 10.90
CA GLY A 226 -11.62 4.09 12.25
C GLY A 226 -10.55 3.45 13.13
N GLN A 227 -10.41 2.11 13.07
CA GLN A 227 -9.32 1.40 13.75
C GLN A 227 -7.94 1.86 13.27
N ALA A 228 -7.72 1.95 11.95
CA ALA A 228 -6.44 2.39 11.39
C ALA A 228 -6.09 3.83 11.80
N LEU A 229 -7.08 4.73 11.82
CA LEU A 229 -6.94 6.12 12.26
C LEU A 229 -6.63 6.22 13.77
N GLU A 230 -7.27 5.40 14.61
CA GLU A 230 -6.99 5.33 16.05
C GLU A 230 -5.59 4.77 16.33
N ASP A 231 -5.20 3.70 15.63
CA ASP A 231 -3.90 3.06 15.80
C ASP A 231 -2.77 4.03 15.39
N ILE A 232 -2.90 4.77 14.27
CA ILE A 232 -1.87 5.74 13.86
C ILE A 232 -1.81 6.93 14.82
N GLN A 233 -2.96 7.44 15.28
CA GLN A 233 -3.01 8.50 16.31
C GLN A 233 -2.29 8.09 17.58
N SER A 234 -2.54 6.88 18.05
CA SER A 234 -1.93 6.34 19.27
C SER A 234 -0.41 6.20 19.13
N VAL A 235 0.06 5.81 17.94
CA VAL A 235 1.50 5.69 17.64
C VAL A 235 2.18 7.04 17.60
N LEU A 236 1.60 8.01 16.90
CA LEU A 236 2.19 9.34 16.77
C LEU A 236 2.13 10.12 18.09
N ALA A 237 1.04 10.00 18.84
CA ALA A 237 0.92 10.61 20.17
C ALA A 237 1.97 10.08 21.15
N LYS A 238 2.23 8.76 21.19
CA LYS A 238 3.30 8.17 22.02
C LYS A 238 4.70 8.64 21.65
N ALA A 239 4.87 9.12 20.42
CA ALA A 239 6.12 9.66 19.93
C ALA A 239 6.18 11.20 20.03
N ASP A 240 5.20 11.84 20.68
CA ASP A 240 5.04 13.31 20.74
C ASP A 240 5.04 13.97 19.35
N ILE A 241 4.37 13.33 18.39
CA ILE A 241 4.19 13.84 17.02
C ILE A 241 2.71 14.22 16.86
N PRO A 242 2.38 15.52 16.81
CA PRO A 242 1.04 15.97 16.50
C PRO A 242 0.69 15.59 15.06
N MET A 243 -0.42 14.87 14.88
CA MET A 243 -1.06 14.66 13.58
C MET A 243 -2.38 15.41 13.53
N PHE A 244 -2.79 15.82 12.34
CA PHE A 244 -4.08 16.47 12.11
C PHE A 244 -4.78 15.90 10.87
N LEU A 245 -6.11 15.93 10.87
CA LEU A 245 -6.89 15.45 9.73
C LEU A 245 -6.86 16.48 8.60
N ILE A 246 -6.68 16.02 7.37
CA ILE A 246 -6.66 16.86 6.16
C ILE A 246 -7.49 16.21 5.05
N SER A 247 -7.61 16.90 3.91
CA SER A 247 -8.16 16.36 2.65
C SER A 247 -9.45 15.54 2.83
N GLY A 248 -9.54 14.32 2.26
CA GLY A 248 -10.76 13.51 2.26
C GLY A 248 -11.21 13.13 3.67
N THR A 249 -10.27 12.92 4.58
CA THR A 249 -10.56 12.59 5.98
C THR A 249 -11.14 13.77 6.76
N LEU A 250 -10.57 14.98 6.60
CA LEU A 250 -11.15 16.20 7.19
C LEU A 250 -12.51 16.52 6.59
N LEU A 251 -12.64 16.40 5.27
CA LEU A 251 -13.90 16.65 4.56
C LEU A 251 -15.01 15.70 5.04
N GLY A 252 -14.71 14.41 5.19
CA GLY A 252 -15.65 13.44 5.78
C GLY A 252 -16.01 13.81 7.22
N CYS A 253 -15.01 14.12 8.05
CA CYS A 253 -15.20 14.54 9.44
C CYS A 253 -16.18 15.71 9.56
N MET A 254 -15.97 16.78 8.78
CA MET A 254 -16.77 18.02 8.88
C MET A 254 -18.11 17.96 8.15
N ARG A 255 -18.20 17.25 7.02
CA ARG A 255 -19.42 17.21 6.19
C ARG A 255 -20.34 16.05 6.53
N GLU A 256 -19.78 14.86 6.72
CA GLU A 256 -20.54 13.61 6.82
C GLU A 256 -20.62 13.10 8.27
N GLY A 257 -19.81 13.67 9.19
CA GLY A 257 -19.62 13.11 10.53
C GLY A 257 -19.04 11.69 10.50
N ASN A 258 -18.51 11.27 9.34
CA ASN A 258 -18.02 9.94 9.03
C ASN A 258 -17.01 10.02 7.88
N PHE A 259 -16.31 8.92 7.56
CA PHE A 259 -15.50 8.87 6.34
C PHE A 259 -16.37 8.97 5.09
N ILE A 260 -15.81 9.55 4.03
CA ILE A 260 -16.46 9.64 2.73
C ILE A 260 -16.64 8.23 2.16
N GLY A 261 -17.89 7.82 1.89
CA GLY A 261 -18.21 6.42 1.59
C GLY A 261 -17.61 5.84 0.30
N HIS A 262 -17.06 6.67 -0.58
CA HIS A 262 -16.36 6.27 -1.80
C HIS A 262 -14.84 6.48 -1.73
N ASP A 263 -14.34 7.00 -0.61
CA ASP A 263 -12.91 7.17 -0.37
C ASP A 263 -12.22 5.85 -0.08
N HIS A 264 -10.90 5.81 -0.25
CA HIS A 264 -10.14 4.55 -0.24
C HIS A 264 -8.96 4.55 0.74
N ASP A 265 -8.61 5.71 1.27
CA ASP A 265 -7.49 5.97 2.16
C ASP A 265 -7.89 6.92 3.30
N ILE A 266 -6.94 7.13 4.21
CA ILE A 266 -7.00 8.11 5.28
C ILE A 266 -5.92 9.15 4.98
N ASP A 267 -6.28 10.42 5.04
CA ASP A 267 -5.38 11.55 4.84
C ASP A 267 -5.06 12.21 6.18
N ILE A 268 -3.78 12.29 6.52
CA ILE A 268 -3.32 13.01 7.72
C ILE A 268 -2.13 13.93 7.39
N GLY A 269 -2.05 15.03 8.13
CA GLY A 269 -0.94 15.97 8.09
C GLY A 269 -0.06 15.85 9.32
N VAL A 270 1.23 16.13 9.14
CA VAL A 270 2.20 16.42 10.20
C VAL A 270 3.01 17.65 9.82
N TRP A 271 3.54 18.36 10.80
CA TRP A 271 4.37 19.53 10.54
C TRP A 271 5.78 19.17 10.08
N ASP A 272 6.40 20.10 9.35
CA ASP A 272 7.76 20.03 8.81
C ASP A 272 8.89 20.04 9.85
N ASP A 273 8.59 20.39 11.10
CA ASP A 273 9.53 20.29 12.22
C ASP A 273 9.72 18.86 12.73
N VAL A 274 8.87 17.91 12.29
CA VAL A 274 8.99 16.50 12.62
C VAL A 274 10.01 15.86 11.67
N PRO A 275 11.19 15.40 12.15
CA PRO A 275 12.14 14.74 11.29
C PRO A 275 11.54 13.46 10.69
N LEU A 276 11.69 13.28 9.38
CA LEU A 276 11.11 12.15 8.66
C LEU A 276 11.54 10.79 9.23
N ASP A 277 12.80 10.66 9.64
CA ASP A 277 13.31 9.41 10.23
C ASP A 277 12.67 9.11 11.60
N ARG A 278 12.37 10.14 12.40
CA ARG A 278 11.64 9.99 13.68
C ARG A 278 10.22 9.48 13.40
N LEU A 279 9.55 10.05 12.40
CA LEU A 279 8.21 9.63 11.97
C LEU A 279 8.20 8.16 11.49
N ILE A 280 9.11 7.82 10.56
CA ILE A 280 9.22 6.45 10.02
C ILE A 280 9.55 5.47 11.15
N THR A 281 10.46 5.82 12.05
CA THR A 281 10.84 4.97 13.21
C THR A 281 9.65 4.72 14.13
N ALA A 282 8.87 5.74 14.48
CA ALA A 282 7.69 5.61 15.33
C ALA A 282 6.64 4.67 14.72
N ILE A 283 6.34 4.87 13.43
CA ILE A 283 5.37 4.05 12.69
C ILE A 283 5.84 2.60 12.57
N THR A 284 7.12 2.40 12.26
CA THR A 284 7.70 1.07 12.03
C THR A 284 7.70 0.24 13.32
N ARG A 285 8.12 0.82 14.45
CA ARG A 285 8.20 0.10 15.73
C ARG A 285 6.84 -0.27 16.32
N ALA A 286 5.75 0.26 15.76
CA ALA A 286 4.40 -0.04 16.22
C ALA A 286 3.93 -1.47 15.89
N GLY A 287 4.58 -2.19 14.96
CA GLY A 287 4.12 -3.53 14.57
C GLY A 287 2.91 -3.55 13.64
N ARG A 288 2.35 -2.38 13.28
CA ARG A 288 1.00 -2.28 12.71
C ARG A 288 0.92 -1.75 11.29
N PHE A 289 2.03 -1.25 10.76
CA PHE A 289 2.04 -0.53 9.50
C PHE A 289 3.14 -1.04 8.59
N HIS A 290 2.78 -1.20 7.32
CA HIS A 290 3.70 -1.45 6.22
C HIS A 290 4.06 -0.12 5.56
N ILE A 291 5.35 0.22 5.50
CA ILE A 291 5.83 1.44 4.83
C ILE A 291 5.93 1.18 3.32
N LEU A 292 5.12 1.88 2.52
CA LEU A 292 5.10 1.71 1.08
C LEU A 292 6.31 2.39 0.41
N PRO A 293 6.73 1.93 -0.79
CA PRO A 293 7.76 2.58 -1.59
C PRO A 293 7.43 4.06 -1.87
N ARG A 294 8.34 4.94 -1.46
CA ARG A 294 8.19 6.40 -1.53
C ARG A 294 8.50 6.93 -2.93
N ARG A 295 7.92 8.09 -3.27
CA ARG A 295 8.25 8.88 -4.47
C ARG A 295 8.70 10.30 -4.17
N HIS A 296 8.39 10.80 -2.97
CA HIS A 296 8.64 12.16 -2.55
C HIS A 296 8.97 12.19 -1.04
N SER A 297 9.68 13.21 -0.57
CA SER A 297 9.97 13.42 0.85
C SER A 297 8.76 13.93 1.63
N GLY A 298 7.96 14.80 1.03
CA GLY A 298 6.76 15.39 1.65
C GLY A 298 5.53 14.48 1.74
N CYS A 299 5.60 13.22 1.28
CA CYS A 299 4.49 12.28 1.34
C CYS A 299 4.98 10.87 1.70
N LEU A 300 4.52 10.37 2.84
CA LEU A 300 4.75 9.02 3.33
C LEU A 300 3.44 8.23 3.24
N ARG A 301 3.43 7.16 2.44
CA ARG A 301 2.27 6.26 2.36
C ARG A 301 2.53 5.02 3.17
N ILE A 302 1.56 4.65 4.00
CA ILE A 302 1.63 3.47 4.84
C ILE A 302 0.35 2.66 4.67
N LYS A 303 0.42 1.38 4.99
CA LYS A 303 -0.74 0.49 4.97
C LYS A 303 -0.88 -0.17 6.33
N HIS A 304 -2.01 0.07 6.99
CA HIS A 304 -2.34 -0.62 8.23
C HIS A 304 -2.51 -2.12 7.96
N LEU A 305 -2.28 -2.97 8.96
CA LEU A 305 -2.44 -4.42 8.86
C LEU A 305 -3.82 -4.83 8.32
N THR A 306 -4.88 -4.09 8.66
CA THR A 306 -6.25 -4.33 8.15
C THR A 306 -6.41 -4.09 6.65
N GLY A 307 -5.41 -3.50 6.00
CA GLY A 307 -5.38 -3.21 4.57
C GLY A 307 -5.78 -1.78 4.20
N ILE A 308 -6.14 -0.94 5.16
CA ILE A 308 -6.44 0.48 4.94
C ILE A 308 -5.14 1.23 4.65
N ALA A 309 -5.12 2.00 3.57
CA ALA A 309 -4.02 2.89 3.23
C ALA A 309 -4.16 4.21 4.00
N ILE A 310 -3.02 4.77 4.39
CA ILE A 310 -2.93 6.08 5.04
C ILE A 310 -1.87 6.88 4.30
N ASP A 311 -2.27 8.02 3.78
CA ASP A 311 -1.42 8.99 3.12
C ASP A 311 -1.10 10.11 4.13
N LEU A 312 0.19 10.20 4.49
CA LEU A 312 0.69 11.14 5.47
C LEU A 312 1.50 12.23 4.76
N PHE A 313 1.04 13.46 4.86
CA PHE A 313 1.60 14.61 4.17
C PHE A 313 2.34 15.54 5.14
N ILE A 314 3.59 15.85 4.81
CA ILE A 314 4.38 16.86 5.53
C ILE A 314 3.87 18.24 5.09
N HIS A 315 3.50 19.07 6.07
CA HIS A 315 3.05 20.44 5.88
C HIS A 315 4.21 21.41 6.18
N TYR A 316 4.68 22.07 5.14
CA TYR A 316 5.77 23.03 5.19
C TYR A 316 5.21 24.42 5.47
N ARG A 317 5.79 25.10 6.46
CA ARG A 317 5.36 26.45 6.88
C ARG A 317 6.24 27.50 6.23
N GLU A 318 5.61 28.43 5.52
CA GLU A 318 6.22 29.64 4.97
C GLU A 318 5.54 30.88 5.60
N SER A 319 6.05 32.08 5.34
CA SER A 319 5.54 33.30 5.98
C SER A 319 4.06 33.58 5.67
N GLU A 320 3.64 33.34 4.42
CA GLU A 320 2.31 33.67 3.91
C GLU A 320 1.51 32.42 3.47
N SER A 321 2.08 31.22 3.61
CA SER A 321 1.45 29.99 3.12
C SER A 321 1.89 28.78 3.93
N VAL A 322 1.02 27.78 3.99
CA VAL A 322 1.38 26.41 4.36
C VAL A 322 1.13 25.54 3.14
N TRP A 323 2.12 24.75 2.73
CA TRP A 323 1.94 23.85 1.59
C TRP A 323 2.29 22.40 1.92
N HIS A 324 1.64 21.51 1.20
CA HIS A 324 1.94 20.08 1.22
C HIS A 324 1.79 19.51 -0.19
N GLY A 325 2.40 18.36 -0.48
CA GLY A 325 2.34 17.84 -1.84
C GLY A 325 3.15 16.59 -2.13
N GLY A 326 3.19 16.25 -3.40
CA GLY A 326 3.96 15.15 -3.95
C GLY A 326 4.68 15.54 -5.23
N VAL A 327 5.16 14.54 -5.98
CA VAL A 327 5.94 14.74 -7.21
C VAL A 327 5.20 15.57 -8.28
N LYS A 328 3.87 15.42 -8.34
CA LYS A 328 3.05 15.98 -9.43
C LYS A 328 2.47 17.35 -9.12
N VAL A 329 2.08 17.57 -7.87
CA VAL A 329 1.27 18.72 -7.44
C VAL A 329 1.60 19.04 -5.98
N ARG A 330 1.57 20.33 -5.65
CA ARG A 330 1.49 20.82 -4.27
C ARG A 330 0.21 21.65 -4.09
N TRP A 331 -0.32 21.66 -2.87
CA TRP A 331 -1.49 22.43 -2.50
C TRP A 331 -1.09 23.48 -1.48
N HIS A 332 -1.55 24.71 -1.69
CA HIS A 332 -1.29 25.85 -0.82
C HIS A 332 -2.50 26.14 0.05
N ASN A 333 -2.26 26.39 1.33
CA ASN A 333 -3.29 26.82 2.26
C ASN A 333 -2.85 28.12 2.94
N THR A 334 -3.83 28.93 3.33
CA THR A 334 -3.58 30.04 4.25
C THR A 334 -3.00 29.48 5.56
N PRO A 335 -2.00 30.13 6.20
CA PRO A 335 -1.47 29.68 7.47
C PRO A 335 -2.57 29.47 8.52
N PHE A 336 -2.56 28.33 9.20
CA PHE A 336 -3.59 27.93 10.14
C PHE A 336 -3.02 27.38 11.45
N THR A 337 -3.76 27.57 12.53
CA THR A 337 -3.53 26.88 13.81
C THR A 337 -4.40 25.62 13.88
N LEU A 338 -4.18 24.79 14.91
CA LEU A 338 -4.95 23.57 15.12
C LEU A 338 -5.96 23.77 16.26
N ARG A 339 -7.13 23.12 16.14
CA ARG A 339 -8.10 22.96 17.24
C ARG A 339 -8.51 21.51 17.37
N ASP A 340 -9.02 21.13 18.54
CA ASP A 340 -9.53 19.79 18.74
C ASP A 340 -10.91 19.61 18.07
N GLN A 341 -11.14 18.41 17.57
CA GLN A 341 -12.40 17.98 16.98
C GLN A 341 -12.70 16.55 17.38
N THR A 342 -13.93 16.29 17.81
CA THR A 342 -14.39 14.91 18.04
C THR A 342 -14.80 14.30 16.70
N PHE A 343 -14.23 13.14 16.38
CA PHE A 343 -14.55 12.36 15.20
C PHE A 343 -14.55 10.88 15.58
N LEU A 344 -15.62 10.16 15.25
CA LEU A 344 -15.79 8.73 15.56
C LEU A 344 -15.51 8.38 17.05
N GLY A 345 -15.86 9.27 17.97
CA GLY A 345 -15.69 9.07 19.42
C GLY A 345 -14.28 9.33 19.97
N ARG A 346 -13.33 9.79 19.13
CA ARG A 346 -11.97 10.17 19.54
C ARG A 346 -11.72 11.65 19.22
N ARG A 347 -10.71 12.24 19.87
CA ARG A 347 -10.28 13.62 19.61
C ARG A 347 -9.10 13.61 18.64
N TYR A 348 -9.19 14.48 17.63
CA TYR A 348 -8.14 14.71 16.64
C TYR A 348 -7.89 16.21 16.48
N TRP A 349 -6.68 16.57 16.06
CA TRP A 349 -6.41 17.92 15.60
C TRP A 349 -6.94 18.12 14.18
N ILE A 350 -7.46 19.30 13.92
CA ILE A 350 -7.85 19.77 12.58
C ILE A 350 -7.41 21.23 12.40
N PRO A 351 -7.31 21.75 11.16
CA PRO A 351 -7.21 23.18 10.93
C PRO A 351 -8.32 23.94 11.69
N ALA A 352 -7.94 24.93 12.49
CA ALA A 352 -8.88 25.66 13.35
C ALA A 352 -9.99 26.31 12.52
N ASP A 353 -9.56 27.03 11.47
CA ASP A 353 -10.41 27.52 10.39
C ASP A 353 -10.52 26.49 9.24
N HIS A 354 -11.11 25.35 9.58
CA HIS A 354 -11.48 24.30 8.62
C HIS A 354 -12.41 24.77 7.49
N GLU A 355 -13.20 25.84 7.69
CA GLU A 355 -14.07 26.39 6.63
C GLU A 355 -13.22 26.95 5.50
N THR A 356 -12.24 27.81 5.83
CA THR A 356 -11.29 28.34 4.87
C THR A 356 -10.45 27.23 4.25
N TYR A 357 -9.86 26.35 5.08
CA TYR A 357 -9.03 25.23 4.60
C TYR A 357 -9.77 24.34 3.59
N LEU A 358 -11.01 23.93 3.89
CA LEU A 358 -11.80 23.09 2.98
C LEU A 358 -12.29 23.87 1.75
N THR A 359 -12.52 25.18 1.87
CA THR A 359 -12.87 26.04 0.73
C THR A 359 -11.69 26.19 -0.24
N GLU A 360 -10.48 26.34 0.28
CA GLU A 360 -9.25 26.37 -0.54
C GLU A 360 -9.05 25.05 -1.29
N ASN A 361 -9.32 23.91 -0.63
CA ASN A 361 -9.13 22.58 -1.22
C ASN A 361 -10.24 22.17 -2.19
N TYR A 362 -11.50 22.56 -1.95
CA TYR A 362 -12.66 21.99 -2.67
C TYR A 362 -13.69 23.03 -3.15
N GLY A 363 -13.51 24.33 -2.87
CA GLY A 363 -14.50 25.36 -3.16
C GLY A 363 -15.79 25.17 -2.35
N GLN A 364 -16.91 24.83 -3.00
CA GLN A 364 -18.19 24.57 -2.33
C GLN A 364 -18.23 23.20 -1.63
N TRP A 365 -17.30 22.96 -0.72
CA TRP A 365 -17.00 21.67 -0.12
C TRP A 365 -18.18 20.98 0.57
N ARG A 366 -19.15 21.76 1.07
CA ARG A 366 -20.39 21.26 1.69
C ARG A 366 -21.28 20.49 0.72
N ARG A 367 -21.13 20.72 -0.59
CA ARG A 367 -21.87 20.00 -1.64
C ARG A 367 -21.01 18.85 -2.17
N PRO A 368 -21.49 17.58 -2.11
CA PRO A 368 -20.74 16.47 -2.65
C PRO A 368 -20.48 16.62 -4.16
N GLN A 369 -19.22 16.47 -4.57
CA GLN A 369 -18.82 16.44 -5.97
C GLN A 369 -18.45 15.01 -6.37
N ARG A 370 -19.10 14.50 -7.43
CA ARG A 370 -18.78 13.19 -8.01
C ARG A 370 -17.65 13.35 -9.03
N GLY A 371 -16.77 12.35 -9.11
CA GLY A 371 -15.67 12.35 -10.09
C GLY A 371 -14.59 13.39 -9.77
N PHE A 372 -14.45 13.79 -8.51
CA PHE A 372 -13.41 14.72 -8.07
C PHE A 372 -12.02 14.15 -8.36
N ASP A 373 -11.17 14.96 -8.98
CA ASP A 373 -9.76 14.68 -9.22
C ASP A 373 -8.92 15.69 -8.43
N SER A 374 -8.25 15.23 -7.38
CA SER A 374 -7.43 16.07 -6.50
C SER A 374 -6.27 16.78 -7.19
N THR A 375 -5.96 16.44 -8.45
CA THR A 375 -4.95 17.15 -9.25
C THR A 375 -5.56 18.29 -10.08
N LEU A 376 -6.84 18.19 -10.45
CA LEU A 376 -7.47 19.10 -11.42
C LEU A 376 -8.55 19.98 -10.79
N ASP A 377 -9.22 19.48 -9.74
CA ASP A 377 -10.41 20.11 -9.16
C ASP A 377 -10.14 20.86 -7.86
N THR A 378 -8.93 20.74 -7.31
CA THR A 378 -8.50 21.49 -6.11
C THR A 378 -8.08 22.90 -6.50
N PRO A 379 -8.81 23.96 -6.09
CA PRO A 379 -8.52 25.34 -6.50
C PRO A 379 -7.13 25.84 -6.07
N ASN A 380 -6.60 25.28 -4.99
CA ASN A 380 -5.32 25.65 -4.41
C ASN A 380 -4.12 24.81 -4.89
N ALA A 381 -4.28 24.04 -5.97
CA ALA A 381 -3.19 23.24 -6.52
C ALA A 381 -2.25 24.03 -7.43
N GLU A 382 -0.96 23.78 -7.29
CA GLU A 382 0.09 24.13 -8.23
C GLU A 382 0.67 22.86 -8.86
N ILE A 383 0.66 22.80 -10.20
CA ILE A 383 1.26 21.69 -10.95
C ILE A 383 2.78 21.85 -10.97
N LEU A 384 3.48 20.89 -10.36
CA LEU A 384 4.94 20.89 -10.29
C LEU A 384 5.60 20.19 -11.49
N CYS A 385 4.86 19.28 -12.13
CA CYS A 385 5.41 18.50 -13.24
C CYS A 385 4.33 18.15 -14.28
N GLU A 386 4.37 18.84 -15.42
CA GLU A 386 3.46 18.56 -16.55
C GLU A 386 3.60 17.14 -17.10
N GLN A 387 4.80 16.54 -17.01
CA GLN A 387 5.04 15.17 -17.47
C GLN A 387 4.28 14.15 -16.60
N GLU A 388 4.26 14.36 -15.28
CA GLU A 388 3.48 13.55 -14.34
C GLU A 388 1.98 13.79 -14.51
N LEU A 389 1.58 15.02 -14.84
CA LEU A 389 0.18 15.36 -15.16
C LEU A 389 -0.30 14.64 -16.43
N ALA A 390 0.51 14.62 -17.49
CA ALA A 390 0.23 13.89 -18.71
C ALA A 390 0.05 12.39 -18.44
N LEU A 391 0.95 11.77 -17.67
CA LEU A 391 0.85 10.36 -17.29
C LEU A 391 -0.40 10.07 -16.45
N HIS A 392 -0.76 10.98 -15.54
CA HIS A 392 -2.02 10.91 -14.79
C HIS A 392 -3.24 10.96 -15.72
N ALA A 393 -3.22 11.86 -16.70
CA ALA A 393 -4.30 11.99 -17.69
C ALA A 393 -4.43 10.71 -18.53
N TYR A 394 -3.33 10.12 -19.02
CA TYR A 394 -3.35 8.82 -19.70
C TYR A 394 -3.96 7.71 -18.82
N GLN A 395 -3.53 7.61 -17.56
CA GLN A 395 -4.05 6.62 -16.61
C GLN A 395 -5.54 6.77 -16.35
N LYS A 396 -6.01 8.00 -16.22
CA LYS A 396 -7.42 8.31 -15.97
C LYS A 396 -8.26 8.07 -17.21
N TYR A 397 -7.78 8.48 -18.39
CA TYR A 397 -8.42 8.21 -19.68
C TYR A 397 -8.55 6.70 -19.94
N HIS A 398 -7.48 5.92 -19.71
CA HIS A 398 -7.51 4.45 -19.80
C HIS A 398 -8.58 3.84 -18.87
N ARG A 399 -8.60 4.27 -17.60
CA ARG A 399 -9.62 3.83 -16.64
C ARG A 399 -11.04 4.19 -17.08
N ALA A 400 -11.23 5.38 -17.64
CA ALA A 400 -12.52 5.83 -18.15
C ALA A 400 -13.00 5.00 -19.36
N LEU A 401 -12.09 4.60 -20.26
CA LEU A 401 -12.39 3.67 -21.35
C LEU A 401 -12.84 2.30 -20.84
N ILE A 402 -12.10 1.70 -19.90
CA ILE A 402 -12.46 0.39 -19.32
C ILE A 402 -13.80 0.48 -18.58
N GLY A 403 -13.97 1.53 -17.77
CA GLY A 403 -15.17 1.79 -16.98
C GLY A 403 -16.37 2.27 -17.80
N ARG A 404 -16.18 2.57 -19.10
CA ARG A 404 -17.20 3.13 -19.99
C ARG A 404 -17.86 4.38 -19.40
N CYS A 405 -17.04 5.35 -18.98
CA CYS A 405 -17.49 6.63 -18.44
C CYS A 405 -17.28 7.74 -19.49
N PRO A 406 -18.30 8.15 -20.28
CA PRO A 406 -18.14 9.11 -21.37
C PRO A 406 -17.64 10.49 -20.88
N ALA A 407 -18.13 10.95 -19.73
CA ALA A 407 -17.72 12.23 -19.16
C ALA A 407 -16.21 12.28 -18.83
N ASP A 408 -15.69 11.21 -18.23
CA ASP A 408 -14.25 11.13 -17.94
C ASP A 408 -13.41 10.92 -19.21
N ILE A 409 -13.92 10.16 -20.19
CA ILE A 409 -13.25 10.01 -21.50
C ILE A 409 -13.08 11.39 -22.14
N GLU A 410 -14.15 12.18 -22.21
CA GLU A 410 -14.10 13.53 -22.77
C GLU A 410 -13.16 14.44 -21.97
N ARG A 411 -13.30 14.45 -20.64
CA ARG A 411 -12.53 15.30 -19.72
C ARG A 411 -11.02 15.05 -19.87
N TYR A 412 -10.58 13.81 -19.71
CA TYR A 412 -9.15 13.48 -19.77
C TYR A 412 -8.62 13.48 -21.21
N GLY A 413 -9.48 13.28 -22.21
CA GLY A 413 -9.13 13.46 -23.63
C GLY A 413 -8.82 14.92 -23.95
N LYS A 414 -9.64 15.87 -23.47
CA LYS A 414 -9.39 17.31 -23.59
C LYS A 414 -8.11 17.72 -22.85
N LEU A 415 -7.87 17.18 -21.65
CA LEU A 415 -6.63 17.44 -20.92
C LEU A 415 -5.40 16.98 -21.71
N LEU A 416 -5.39 15.75 -22.23
CA LEU A 416 -4.29 15.24 -23.06
C LEU A 416 -4.09 16.13 -24.30
N ALA A 417 -5.16 16.53 -24.99
CA ALA A 417 -5.06 17.45 -26.12
C ALA A 417 -4.43 18.81 -25.74
N SER A 418 -4.82 19.39 -24.59
CA SER A 418 -4.25 20.65 -24.09
C SER A 418 -2.76 20.54 -23.76
N LEU A 419 -2.32 19.37 -23.31
CA LEU A 419 -0.91 19.04 -23.03
C LEU A 419 -0.15 18.62 -24.29
N ARG A 420 -0.77 18.68 -25.48
CA ARG A 420 -0.21 18.23 -26.77
C ARG A 420 0.20 16.76 -26.76
N GLU A 421 -0.51 15.93 -26.00
CA GLU A 421 -0.28 14.51 -25.85
C GLU A 421 -1.15 13.69 -26.82
N PRO A 422 -0.55 12.91 -27.75
CA PRO A 422 -1.32 12.15 -28.72
C PRO A 422 -1.95 10.91 -28.10
N LEU A 423 -3.18 10.61 -28.49
CA LEU A 423 -3.91 9.43 -28.03
C LEU A 423 -3.53 8.14 -28.79
N SER A 424 -2.78 8.26 -29.88
CA SER A 424 -2.34 7.18 -30.78
C SER A 424 -0.90 7.40 -31.20
#